data_AF-A0AAQ4E928-F1
#
_entry.id   AF-A0AAQ4E928-F1
#
_cell.length_a   1.000
_cell.length_b   1.000
_cell.length_c   1.000
_cell.angle_alpha   90.00
_cell.angle_beta   90.00
_cell.angle_gamma   90.00
#
_symmetry.space_group_name_H-M   'P 1'
#
loop_
_entity.id
_entity.type
_entity.pdbx_description
1 polymer ?
#
loop_
_entity_poly.entity_id
_entity_poly.type
_entity_poly.pdbx_seq_one_letter_code
_entity_poly.pdbx_strand_id
1 'polypeptide(L)'
;MQETEEDVPEASCQLQGAEASPGGALLSAEELLHLFRTVHPQSKEQTGKTVIGLVGYPNVGKSSTINALLRSKRVSVSTTPGKTKHFQTLNLDEELCLCDCPGLVFPNFVSSKAEMVVHGILPIDQMTDHVAPVNLGPCGTGCQKRSKHSETAKSYSRPPARPTGAW
;
A
#
# COMPACT_ATOMS: atom_id res chain seq x y z
N MET A 1 4.49 6.61 44.05
CA MET A 1 5.12 6.10 42.81
C MET A 1 4.65 7.03 41.72
N GLN A 2 5.53 7.92 41.26
CA GLN A 2 5.24 8.86 40.18
C GLN A 2 5.63 8.16 38.87
N GLU A 3 4.66 7.92 38.01
CA GLU A 3 4.90 7.50 36.63
C GLU A 3 5.35 8.74 35.85
N THR A 4 6.54 8.70 35.28
CA THR A 4 7.06 9.74 34.41
C THR A 4 6.53 9.49 33.00
N GLU A 5 5.64 10.38 32.54
CA GLU A 5 5.29 10.52 31.12
C GLU A 5 6.55 10.86 30.33
N GLU A 6 6.98 9.94 29.46
CA GLU A 6 8.01 10.24 28.46
C GLU A 6 7.38 11.10 27.36
N ASP A 7 7.83 12.35 27.31
CA ASP A 7 7.54 13.36 26.31
C ASP A 7 7.97 12.85 24.92
N VAL A 8 7.01 12.52 24.07
CA VAL A 8 7.24 12.25 22.65
C VAL A 8 7.35 13.62 21.97
N PRO A 9 8.52 14.04 21.47
CA PRO A 9 8.62 15.34 20.82
C PRO A 9 7.78 15.32 19.54
N GLU A 10 6.73 16.16 19.53
CA GLU A 10 6.02 16.52 18.30
C GLU A 10 7.01 17.24 17.37
N ALA A 11 7.67 16.46 16.51
CA ALA A 11 8.44 16.98 15.40
C ALA A 11 7.46 17.61 14.39
N SER A 12 7.10 18.88 14.62
CA SER A 12 6.45 19.72 13.62
C SER A 12 7.48 20.03 12.51
N CYS A 13 7.68 19.09 11.60
CA CYS A 13 8.43 19.34 10.37
C CYS A 13 7.60 20.30 9.51
N GLN A 14 7.91 21.59 9.62
CA GLN A 14 7.44 22.58 8.67
C GLN A 14 8.02 22.24 7.29
N LEU A 15 7.17 21.73 6.40
CA LEU A 15 7.46 21.54 4.99
C LEU A 15 7.65 22.92 4.34
N GLN A 16 8.83 23.51 4.48
CA GLN A 16 9.21 24.69 3.71
C GLN A 16 9.73 24.23 2.34
N GLY A 17 8.81 24.21 1.38
CA GLY A 17 9.05 24.55 -0.02
C GLY A 17 10.18 23.82 -0.76
N ALA A 18 10.03 22.51 -0.97
CA ALA A 18 10.42 21.98 -2.27
C ALA A 18 9.26 22.33 -3.22
N GLU A 19 9.48 23.27 -4.14
CA GLU A 19 8.57 23.56 -5.24
C GLU A 19 8.34 22.25 -6.04
N ALA A 20 7.36 21.47 -5.60
CA ALA A 20 6.76 20.43 -6.41
C ALA A 20 6.18 21.17 -7.61
N SER A 21 6.86 21.06 -8.74
CA SER A 21 6.31 21.50 -10.02
C SER A 21 4.83 21.07 -10.09
N PRO A 22 3.90 21.95 -10.54
CA PRO A 22 2.46 21.75 -10.41
C PRO A 22 1.87 20.61 -11.27
N GLY A 23 2.73 19.76 -11.83
CA GLY A 23 2.35 18.51 -12.47
C GLY A 23 3.04 17.36 -11.75
N GLY A 24 2.29 16.32 -11.40
CA GLY A 24 2.84 15.09 -10.79
C GLY A 24 3.86 14.43 -11.72
N ALA A 25 5.11 14.89 -11.66
CA ALA A 25 6.21 14.34 -12.41
C ALA A 25 6.46 12.91 -11.92
N LEU A 26 6.50 11.97 -12.86
CA LEU A 26 6.88 10.59 -12.56
C LEU A 26 8.37 10.56 -12.26
N LEU A 27 8.71 10.30 -11.00
CA LEU A 27 10.09 10.12 -10.56
C LEU A 27 10.51 8.66 -10.72
N SER A 28 11.72 8.46 -11.22
CA SER A 28 12.43 7.19 -11.11
C SER A 28 12.81 6.89 -9.66
N ALA A 29 13.19 5.64 -9.40
CA ALA A 29 13.63 5.22 -8.06
C ALA A 29 14.83 6.06 -7.57
N GLU A 30 15.76 6.35 -8.47
CA GLU A 30 16.97 7.15 -8.19
C GLU A 30 16.62 8.60 -7.84
N GLU A 31 15.74 9.23 -8.61
CA GLU A 31 15.31 10.60 -8.37
C GLU A 31 14.55 10.73 -7.06
N LEU A 32 13.73 9.74 -6.72
CA LEU A 32 13.03 9.71 -5.44
C LEU A 32 14.00 9.58 -4.25
N LEU A 33 15.04 8.74 -4.37
CA LEU A 33 16.07 8.62 -3.35
C LEU A 33 16.88 9.92 -3.21
N HIS A 34 17.18 10.58 -4.33
CA HIS A 34 17.83 11.90 -4.29
C HIS A 34 16.95 12.91 -3.55
N LEU A 35 15.65 12.93 -3.84
CA LEU A 35 14.69 13.78 -3.14
C LEU A 35 14.68 13.50 -1.63
N PHE A 36 14.65 12.25 -1.19
CA PHE A 36 14.70 11.90 0.23
C PHE A 36 15.95 12.44 0.95
N ARG A 37 17.10 12.48 0.26
CA ARG A 37 18.33 13.07 0.81
C ARG A 37 18.26 14.60 0.90
N THR A 38 17.59 15.25 -0.05
CA THR A 38 17.43 16.71 -0.06
C THR A 38 16.40 17.22 0.95
N VAL A 39 15.39 16.42 1.29
CA VAL A 39 14.29 16.82 2.19
C VAL A 39 14.79 17.04 3.62
N HIS A 40 15.85 16.35 4.04
CA HIS A 40 16.50 16.58 5.31
C HIS A 40 17.94 17.04 5.09
N PRO A 41 18.20 18.36 4.94
CA PRO A 41 19.56 18.86 5.01
C PRO A 41 20.09 18.54 6.41
N GLN A 42 21.10 17.68 6.50
CA GLN A 42 21.78 17.43 7.76
C GLN A 42 22.35 18.77 8.26
N SER A 43 21.82 19.30 9.37
CA SER A 43 22.52 20.35 10.08
C SER A 43 23.80 19.73 10.64
N LYS A 44 24.93 20.44 10.56
CA LYS A 44 26.28 19.95 10.93
C LYS A 44 26.42 19.42 12.37
N GLU A 45 25.35 19.47 13.17
CA GLU A 45 25.32 19.12 14.59
C GLU A 45 24.44 17.88 14.89
N GLN A 46 23.61 17.41 13.95
CA GLN A 46 22.81 16.20 14.12
C GLN A 46 23.39 15.05 13.28
N THR A 47 24.10 14.14 13.94
CA THR A 47 24.64 12.89 13.37
C THR A 47 23.56 11.83 13.14
N GLY A 48 22.34 12.25 12.79
CA GLY A 48 21.18 11.38 12.63
C GLY A 48 20.99 10.93 11.19
N LYS A 49 20.54 9.68 11.01
CA LYS A 49 20.11 9.17 9.70
C LYS A 49 18.72 9.71 9.37
N THR A 50 18.47 10.04 8.12
CA THR A 50 17.13 10.39 7.63
C THR A 50 16.26 9.14 7.59
N VAL A 51 15.15 9.16 8.31
CA VAL A 51 14.20 8.03 8.38
C VAL A 51 12.92 8.37 7.63
N ILE A 52 12.58 7.58 6.62
CA ILE A 52 11.39 7.77 5.79
C ILE A 52 10.44 6.58 5.98
N GLY A 53 9.26 6.83 6.54
CA GLY A 53 8.22 5.81 6.73
C GLY A 53 7.19 5.78 5.61
N LEU A 54 6.89 4.58 5.09
CA LEU A 54 5.77 4.39 4.15
C LEU A 54 4.51 4.01 4.92
N VAL A 55 3.50 4.88 4.87
CA VAL A 55 2.21 4.71 5.55
C VAL A 55 1.06 4.64 4.56
N GLY A 56 0.00 3.89 4.91
CA GLY A 56 -1.20 3.77 4.08
C GLY A 56 -1.95 2.46 4.29
N TYR A 57 -3.05 2.29 3.55
CA TYR A 57 -3.93 1.13 3.64
C TYR A 57 -3.18 -0.20 3.44
N PRO A 58 -3.70 -1.32 3.98
CA PRO A 58 -3.21 -2.65 3.63
C PRO A 58 -3.18 -2.86 2.10
N ASN A 59 -2.24 -3.67 1.62
CA ASN A 59 -2.15 -4.10 0.22
C ASN A 59 -1.97 -3.03 -0.88
N VAL A 60 -1.78 -1.75 -0.54
CA VAL A 60 -1.45 -0.69 -1.52
C VAL A 60 -0.03 -0.78 -2.11
N GLY A 61 0.78 -1.75 -1.67
CA GLY A 61 2.11 -1.98 -2.22
C GLY A 61 3.28 -1.34 -1.47
N LYS A 62 3.10 -0.84 -0.24
CA LYS A 62 4.18 -0.22 0.59
C LYS A 62 5.47 -1.05 0.61
N SER A 63 5.37 -2.31 1.07
CA SER A 63 6.50 -3.24 1.13
C SER A 63 7.06 -3.62 -0.26
N SER A 64 6.21 -3.59 -1.29
CA SER A 64 6.64 -3.80 -2.68
C SER A 64 7.45 -2.62 -3.21
N THR A 65 7.03 -1.39 -2.92
CA THR A 65 7.76 -0.15 -3.25
C THR A 65 9.12 -0.12 -2.55
N ILE A 66 9.17 -0.51 -1.28
CA ILE A 66 10.43 -0.64 -0.54
C ILE A 66 11.38 -1.62 -1.23
N ASN A 67 10.91 -2.81 -1.62
CA ASN A 67 11.73 -3.77 -2.35
C ASN A 67 12.19 -3.24 -3.72
N ALA A 68 11.35 -2.46 -4.40
CA ALA A 68 11.70 -1.83 -5.68
C ALA A 68 12.81 -0.79 -5.49
N LEU A 69 12.74 0.03 -4.44
CA LEU A 69 13.77 1.02 -4.08
C LEU A 69 15.08 0.36 -3.66
N LEU A 70 15.01 -0.73 -2.90
CA LEU A 70 16.18 -1.50 -2.46
C LEU A 70 16.77 -2.40 -3.55
N ARG A 71 16.12 -2.49 -4.73
CA ARG A 71 16.45 -3.38 -5.86
C ARG A 71 16.71 -4.84 -5.44
N SER A 72 16.20 -5.24 -4.27
CA SER A 72 16.45 -6.52 -3.62
C SER A 72 15.26 -6.89 -2.73
N LYS A 73 14.99 -8.19 -2.61
CA LYS A 73 13.88 -8.69 -1.81
C LYS A 73 14.26 -8.70 -0.32
N ARG A 74 14.04 -7.58 0.37
CA ARG A 74 14.33 -7.43 1.81
C ARG A 74 13.09 -7.64 2.67
N VAL A 75 11.91 -7.28 2.17
CA VAL A 75 10.64 -7.41 2.88
C VAL A 75 9.75 -8.46 2.21
N SER A 76 9.09 -9.28 3.02
CA SER A 76 8.12 -10.24 2.49
C SER A 76 6.85 -9.54 2.03
N VAL A 77 6.44 -9.77 0.79
CA VAL A 77 5.19 -9.27 0.20
C VAL A 77 4.18 -10.41 0.05
N SER A 78 2.89 -10.11 0.19
CA SER A 78 1.77 -11.03 -0.08
C SER A 78 0.56 -10.23 -0.57
N THR A 79 -0.35 -10.92 -1.25
CA THR A 79 -1.64 -10.37 -1.69
C THR A 79 -2.69 -10.40 -0.57
N THR A 80 -2.48 -11.20 0.48
CA THR A 80 -3.39 -11.28 1.62
C THR A 80 -3.11 -10.13 2.61
N PRO A 81 -4.15 -9.43 3.11
CA PRO A 81 -3.98 -8.41 4.14
C PRO A 81 -3.32 -8.97 5.41
N GLY A 82 -2.63 -8.10 6.15
CA GLY A 82 -2.02 -8.47 7.44
C GLY A 82 -0.65 -9.14 7.33
N LYS A 83 0.04 -9.04 6.17
CA LYS A 83 1.38 -9.60 6.02
C LYS A 83 2.43 -8.81 6.84
N THR A 84 2.43 -7.49 6.74
CA THR A 84 3.27 -6.61 7.56
C THR A 84 2.58 -6.35 8.90
N LYS A 85 2.98 -7.09 9.93
CA LYS A 85 2.41 -6.97 11.29
C LYS A 85 3.22 -6.06 12.21
N HIS A 86 4.52 -5.96 11.96
CA HIS A 86 5.46 -5.20 12.78
C HIS A 86 6.10 -4.11 11.95
N PHE A 87 6.32 -2.98 12.61
CA PHE A 87 7.14 -1.90 12.09
C PHE A 87 8.57 -2.42 11.88
N GLN A 88 9.11 -2.20 10.68
CA GLN A 88 10.43 -2.68 10.31
C GLN A 88 11.26 -1.54 9.73
N THR A 89 12.50 -1.45 10.19
CA THR A 89 13.47 -0.42 9.83
C THR A 89 14.51 -1.03 8.89
N LEU A 90 14.69 -0.44 7.72
CA LEU A 90 15.54 -0.93 6.64
C LEU A 90 16.54 0.15 6.25
N ASN A 91 17.78 -0.02 6.68
CA ASN A 91 18.86 0.89 6.32
C ASN A 91 19.20 0.70 4.83
N LEU A 92 19.06 1.77 4.04
CA LEU A 92 19.54 1.85 2.67
C LEU A 92 21.03 2.16 2.66
N ASP A 93 21.40 3.23 3.36
CA ASP A 93 22.75 3.80 3.42
C ASP A 93 23.09 4.24 4.86
N GLU A 94 24.27 4.83 5.05
CA GLU A 94 24.64 5.45 6.33
C GLU A 94 23.77 6.68 6.66
N GLU A 95 23.24 7.35 5.64
CA GLU A 95 22.46 8.58 5.77
C GLU A 95 20.94 8.35 5.64
N LEU A 96 20.49 7.22 5.09
CA LEU A 96 19.09 6.99 4.74
C LEU A 96 18.56 5.64 5.23
N CYS A 97 17.38 5.69 5.85
CA CYS A 97 16.65 4.55 6.35
C CYS A 97 15.19 4.60 5.90
N LEU A 98 14.65 3.47 5.43
CA LEU A 98 13.24 3.30 5.11
C LEU A 98 12.53 2.49 6.19
N CYS A 99 11.28 2.83 6.47
CA CYS A 99 10.45 2.08 7.40
C CYS A 99 9.20 1.51 6.71
N ASP A 100 8.96 0.21 6.91
CA ASP A 100 7.72 -0.46 6.50
C ASP A 100 6.74 -0.49 7.68
N CYS A 101 5.62 0.20 7.52
CA CYS A 101 4.57 0.25 8.53
C CYS A 101 3.45 -0.76 8.23
N PRO A 102 2.82 -1.34 9.26
CA PRO A 102 1.59 -2.11 9.07
C PRO A 102 0.52 -1.25 8.39
N GLY A 103 -0.38 -1.90 7.66
CA GLY A 103 -1.48 -1.20 7.00
C GLY A 103 -2.42 -0.57 8.02
N LEU A 104 -2.63 0.75 7.93
CA LEU A 104 -3.52 1.48 8.81
C LEU A 104 -4.89 1.63 8.16
N VAL A 105 -5.94 1.37 8.93
CA VAL A 105 -7.34 1.51 8.51
C VAL A 105 -8.02 2.31 9.60
N PHE A 106 -8.45 3.53 9.28
CA PHE A 106 -9.28 4.29 10.20
C PHE A 106 -10.71 3.78 10.13
N PRO A 107 -11.41 3.60 11.27
CA PRO A 107 -12.80 3.21 11.27
C PRO A 107 -13.62 4.30 10.57
N ASN A 108 -14.08 4.00 9.36
CA ASN A 108 -14.94 4.89 8.61
C ASN A 108 -16.36 4.31 8.65
N PHE A 109 -17.29 5.02 9.29
CA PHE A 109 -18.67 4.56 9.49
C PHE A 109 -19.47 4.39 8.18
N VAL A 110 -18.92 4.86 7.07
CA VAL A 110 -19.54 4.77 5.74
C VAL A 110 -19.21 3.44 5.05
N SER A 111 -18.08 2.82 5.38
CA SER A 111 -17.57 1.68 4.61
C SER A 111 -18.22 0.37 5.05
N SER A 112 -18.93 -0.28 4.14
CA SER A 112 -19.48 -1.60 4.42
C SER A 112 -18.37 -2.65 4.50
N LYS A 113 -18.59 -3.76 5.24
CA LYS A 113 -17.66 -4.90 5.28
C LYS A 113 -17.33 -5.39 3.86
N ALA A 114 -18.30 -5.32 2.95
CA ALA A 114 -18.13 -5.74 1.58
C ALA A 114 -17.19 -4.81 0.77
N GLU A 115 -17.27 -3.49 0.95
CA GLU A 115 -16.32 -2.53 0.36
C GLU A 115 -14.90 -2.73 0.89
N MET A 116 -14.76 -2.98 2.21
CA MET A 116 -13.47 -3.26 2.82
C MET A 116 -12.82 -4.53 2.25
N VAL A 117 -13.60 -5.56 1.92
CA VAL A 117 -13.10 -6.77 1.25
C VAL A 117 -12.68 -6.45 -0.19
N VAL A 118 -13.49 -5.71 -0.94
CA VAL A 118 -13.17 -5.31 -2.33
C VAL A 118 -11.90 -4.47 -2.40
N HIS A 119 -11.66 -3.60 -1.41
CA HIS A 119 -10.43 -2.81 -1.30
C HIS A 119 -9.23 -3.60 -0.77
N GLY A 120 -9.38 -4.91 -0.52
CA GLY A 120 -8.30 -5.75 0.00
C GLY A 120 -7.85 -5.34 1.41
N ILE A 121 -8.73 -4.76 2.21
CA ILE A 121 -8.46 -4.43 3.61
C ILE A 121 -8.72 -5.64 4.50
N LEU A 122 -9.85 -6.32 4.27
CA LEU A 122 -10.25 -7.52 5.00
C LEU A 122 -9.91 -8.79 4.21
N PRO A 123 -9.48 -9.87 4.89
CA PRO A 123 -9.21 -11.13 4.23
C PRO A 123 -10.52 -11.77 3.73
N ILE A 124 -10.47 -12.27 2.49
CA ILE A 124 -11.59 -12.97 1.83
C ILE A 124 -12.01 -14.21 2.65
N ASP A 125 -11.08 -14.84 3.35
CA ASP A 125 -11.33 -16.05 4.16
C ASP A 125 -12.31 -15.81 5.34
N GLN A 126 -12.45 -14.58 5.82
CA GLN A 126 -13.35 -14.22 6.93
C GLN A 126 -14.72 -13.68 6.47
N MET A 127 -15.01 -13.81 5.18
CA MET A 127 -16.28 -13.40 4.59
C MET A 127 -17.34 -14.48 4.83
N THR A 128 -18.50 -14.08 5.34
CA THR A 128 -19.67 -14.97 5.46
C THR A 128 -20.66 -14.72 4.33
N ASP A 129 -20.84 -13.45 3.96
CA ASP A 129 -21.61 -13.03 2.80
C ASP A 129 -20.67 -12.69 1.63
N HIS A 130 -20.79 -13.47 0.56
CA HIS A 130 -20.06 -13.29 -0.68
C HIS A 130 -20.87 -12.60 -1.76
N VAL A 131 -22.19 -12.48 -1.59
CA VAL A 131 -23.07 -11.84 -2.57
C VAL A 131 -22.85 -10.33 -2.55
N ALA A 132 -22.79 -9.71 -1.37
CA ALA A 132 -22.58 -8.27 -1.26
C ALA A 132 -21.26 -7.78 -1.90
N PRO A 133 -20.08 -8.38 -1.65
CA PRO A 133 -18.83 -7.98 -2.31
C PRO A 133 -18.83 -8.22 -3.82
N VAL A 134 -19.45 -9.31 -4.28
CA VAL A 134 -19.57 -9.62 -5.72
C VAL A 134 -20.43 -8.57 -6.42
N ASN A 135 -21.52 -8.14 -5.79
CA ASN A 135 -22.39 -7.09 -6.30
C ASN A 135 -21.72 -5.71 -6.28
N LEU A 136 -20.81 -5.43 -5.35
CA LEU A 136 -20.03 -4.19 -5.34
C LEU A 136 -18.91 -4.15 -6.39
N GLY A 137 -18.52 -5.31 -6.92
CA GLY A 137 -17.56 -5.41 -8.01
C GLY A 137 -18.00 -4.62 -9.26
N PRO A 138 -17.19 -4.60 -10.32
CA PRO A 138 -17.39 -3.74 -11.50
C PRO A 138 -18.74 -3.87 -12.23
N CYS A 139 -19.58 -4.81 -11.81
CA CYS A 139 -20.92 -5.06 -12.31
C CYS A 139 -22.07 -4.35 -11.55
N GLY A 140 -21.88 -3.84 -10.32
CA GLY A 140 -23.02 -3.33 -9.52
C GLY A 140 -22.88 -1.94 -8.90
N THR A 141 -21.84 -1.19 -9.22
CA THR A 141 -22.03 0.27 -9.32
C THR A 141 -22.53 0.56 -10.73
N GLY A 142 -23.50 1.46 -10.89
CA GLY A 142 -24.15 1.79 -12.16
C GLY A 142 -23.24 2.42 -13.22
N CYS A 143 -22.17 1.74 -13.63
CA CYS A 143 -21.43 2.01 -14.84
C CYS A 143 -22.32 1.66 -16.04
N GLN A 144 -22.88 2.73 -16.62
CA GLN A 144 -23.55 2.74 -17.91
C GLN A 144 -22.89 1.78 -18.90
N LYS A 145 -23.75 1.03 -19.60
CA LYS A 145 -23.50 0.36 -20.88
C LYS A 145 -22.39 1.04 -21.68
N ARG A 146 -21.13 0.65 -21.47
CA ARG A 146 -20.06 0.91 -22.42
C ARG A 146 -19.04 -0.22 -22.33
N SER A 147 -19.27 -1.22 -23.18
CA SER A 147 -18.24 -2.11 -23.75
C SER A 147 -17.39 -2.93 -22.77
N LYS A 148 -17.99 -3.72 -21.86
CA LYS A 148 -17.23 -4.69 -21.04
C LYS A 148 -17.80 -6.12 -21.00
N HIS A 149 -18.57 -6.53 -22.00
CA HIS A 149 -18.90 -7.96 -22.15
C HIS A 149 -17.70 -8.83 -22.57
N SER A 150 -16.57 -8.24 -22.98
CA SER A 150 -15.44 -8.98 -23.58
C SER A 150 -14.34 -9.41 -22.61
N GLU A 151 -14.09 -8.71 -21.49
CA GLU A 151 -12.97 -9.04 -20.58
C GLU A 151 -13.34 -10.15 -19.58
N THR A 152 -14.51 -10.06 -18.95
CA THR A 152 -14.98 -11.05 -17.98
C THR A 152 -15.27 -12.41 -18.64
N ALA A 153 -15.82 -12.38 -19.86
CA ALA A 153 -16.10 -13.58 -20.65
C ALA A 153 -14.83 -14.31 -21.14
N LYS A 154 -13.72 -13.59 -21.33
CA LYS A 154 -12.43 -14.19 -21.71
C LYS A 154 -11.80 -14.96 -20.55
N SER A 155 -11.88 -14.43 -19.33
CA SER A 155 -11.26 -15.03 -18.14
C SER A 155 -11.98 -16.31 -17.67
N TYR A 156 -13.31 -16.37 -17.81
CA TYR A 156 -14.14 -17.48 -17.35
C TYR A 156 -14.77 -18.30 -18.48
N SER A 157 -14.17 -18.28 -19.68
CA SER A 157 -14.65 -19.10 -20.78
C SER A 157 -14.61 -20.57 -20.38
N ARG A 158 -15.79 -21.19 -20.23
CA ARG A 158 -15.91 -22.64 -20.00
C ARG A 158 -15.26 -23.33 -21.19
N PRO A 159 -14.32 -24.27 -20.99
CA PRO A 159 -13.87 -25.11 -22.11
C PRO A 159 -15.09 -25.83 -22.70
N PRO A 160 -15.14 -26.04 -24.03
CA PRO A 160 -16.24 -26.79 -24.63
C PRO A 160 -16.35 -28.15 -23.95
N ALA A 161 -17.57 -28.55 -23.60
CA ALA A 161 -17.84 -29.84 -22.97
C ALA A 161 -17.20 -30.94 -23.84
N ARG A 162 -16.27 -31.72 -23.28
CA ARG A 162 -15.74 -32.88 -23.99
C ARG A 162 -16.91 -33.81 -24.30
N PRO A 163 -17.02 -34.35 -25.52
CA PRO A 163 -18.04 -35.33 -25.83
C PRO A 163 -17.88 -36.51 -24.88
N THR A 164 -18.95 -36.82 -24.15
CA THR A 164 -19.08 -38.00 -23.30
C THR A 164 -19.06 -39.23 -24.21
N GLY A 165 -17.89 -39.84 -24.43
CA GLY A 165 -17.82 -41.07 -25.23
C GLY A 165 -16.48 -41.46 -25.86
N ALA A 166 -15.33 -40.99 -25.37
CA ALA A 166 -14.04 -41.53 -25.77
C ALA A 166 -13.22 -41.85 -24.51
N TRP A 167 -13.22 -43.14 -24.15
CA TRP A 167 -12.21 -43.77 -23.31
C TRP A 167 -11.11 -44.31 -24.21
#